data_AF-A0A919EAL0-F1
#
_entry.id   AF-A0A919EAL0-F1
#
_cell.length_a   1.000
_cell.length_b   1.000
_cell.length_c   1.000
_cell.angle_alpha   90.00
_cell.angle_beta   90.00
_cell.angle_gamma   90.00
#
_symmetry.space_group_name_H-M   'P 1'
#
loop_
_entity.id
_entity.type
_entity.pdbx_description
1 polymer ?
#
loop_
_entity_poly.entity_id
_entity_poly.type
_entity_poly.pdbx_seq_one_letter_code
_entity_poly.pdbx_strand_id
1 'polypeptide(L)'
;MTVPSEVPGTTQSVDGLAVGQLTGFRGSDEIPVPPEAVLIAARTAPDHWFYLTDPSWRGANPAPSWAVLGRWRSDAAGEIVEWEENEAYRPSPEALGWPEPADALDTAIRRAATGSGPVEEVPRLLARTELVVLLGPEGEPAVTTAPDDSPAVAVFTMSPDLAGVELPDHETMSASDLLSRLPADAYQLLCLSPTAPVSMIVTVSDLREALGDEDARVPTRSR
;
A
#
# COMPACT_ATOMS: atom_id res chain seq x y z
N MET A 1 5.72 -31.68 40.00
CA MET A 1 5.28 -31.37 38.63
C MET A 1 5.90 -30.03 38.31
N THR A 2 7.10 -30.06 37.73
CA THR A 2 7.96 -28.90 37.52
C THR A 2 7.78 -28.46 36.08
N VAL A 3 7.31 -27.23 35.89
CA VAL A 3 7.29 -26.53 34.61
C VAL A 3 8.74 -26.32 34.13
N PRO A 4 9.10 -26.61 32.87
CA PRO A 4 10.41 -26.22 32.36
C PRO A 4 10.42 -24.71 32.09
N SER A 5 11.43 -24.03 32.63
CA SER A 5 11.71 -22.62 32.38
C SER A 5 12.14 -22.41 30.93
N GLU A 6 11.41 -21.56 30.20
CA GLU A 6 11.88 -20.98 28.94
C GLU A 6 13.13 -20.13 29.22
N VAL A 7 14.21 -20.46 28.52
CA VAL A 7 15.42 -19.64 28.44
C VAL A 7 15.12 -18.50 27.46
N PRO A 8 15.40 -17.23 27.78
CA PRO A 8 15.23 -16.14 26.82
C PRO A 8 16.24 -16.34 25.68
N GLY A 9 15.77 -16.84 24.54
CA GLY A 9 16.57 -17.00 23.33
C GLY A 9 17.00 -15.64 22.81
N THR A 10 18.30 -15.46 22.64
CA THR A 10 18.94 -14.27 22.07
C THR A 10 18.40 -13.98 20.66
N THR A 11 17.42 -13.10 20.54
CA THR A 11 16.77 -12.75 19.26
C THR A 11 17.80 -12.25 18.25
N GLN A 12 17.92 -12.92 17.11
CA GLN A 12 18.78 -12.48 16.01
C GLN A 12 17.90 -12.17 14.81
N SER A 13 17.84 -10.88 14.47
CA SER A 13 17.22 -10.42 13.23
C SER A 13 18.27 -10.46 12.13
N VAL A 14 17.89 -10.93 10.96
CA VAL A 14 18.73 -10.88 9.77
C VAL A 14 18.38 -9.61 8.99
N ASP A 15 19.21 -8.57 9.14
CA ASP A 15 19.01 -7.30 8.43
C ASP A 15 19.19 -7.49 6.92
N GLY A 16 18.24 -7.00 6.12
CA GLY A 16 18.45 -6.73 4.69
C GLY A 16 18.01 -7.82 3.69
N LEU A 17 17.12 -8.75 4.05
CA LEU A 17 16.56 -9.69 3.08
C LEU A 17 15.31 -9.10 2.40
N ALA A 18 15.43 -8.81 1.10
CA ALA A 18 14.28 -8.38 0.31
C ALA A 18 13.34 -9.55 0.04
N VAL A 19 12.06 -9.38 0.38
CA VAL A 19 10.95 -10.32 0.09
C VAL A 19 10.88 -10.66 -1.40
N GLY A 20 11.33 -9.77 -2.29
CA GLY A 20 11.45 -10.02 -3.73
C GLY A 20 12.47 -11.10 -4.14
N GLN A 21 13.30 -11.61 -3.22
CA GLN A 21 14.21 -12.74 -3.47
C GLN A 21 13.62 -14.10 -3.10
N LEU A 22 12.42 -14.14 -2.50
CA LEU A 22 11.68 -15.39 -2.28
C LEU A 22 10.95 -15.78 -3.55
N THR A 23 11.67 -16.36 -4.51
CA THR A 23 11.04 -17.03 -5.64
C THR A 23 10.36 -18.30 -5.15
N GLY A 24 9.06 -18.25 -4.84
CA GLY A 24 8.25 -19.45 -4.61
C GLY A 24 7.22 -19.34 -3.48
N PHE A 25 6.20 -18.48 -3.62
CA PHE A 25 4.95 -18.71 -2.91
C PHE A 25 4.11 -19.72 -3.71
N ARG A 26 4.20 -21.01 -3.35
CA ARG A 26 3.22 -22.04 -3.75
C ARG A 26 2.77 -22.80 -2.51
N GLY A 27 1.55 -22.51 -2.06
CA GLY A 27 0.66 -23.41 -1.30
C GLY A 27 1.17 -24.06 -0.01
N SER A 28 0.74 -23.51 1.13
CA SER A 28 0.27 -24.14 2.38
C SER A 28 0.89 -25.43 2.99
N ASP A 29 1.99 -26.00 2.50
CA ASP A 29 2.65 -27.14 3.16
C ASP A 29 4.17 -27.19 2.93
N GLU A 30 4.75 -26.13 2.36
CA GLU A 30 6.18 -26.06 2.02
C GLU A 30 6.82 -24.89 2.78
N ILE A 31 7.85 -25.19 3.58
CA ILE A 31 8.66 -24.18 4.26
C ILE A 31 9.28 -23.28 3.18
N PRO A 32 9.07 -21.95 3.21
CA PRO A 32 9.65 -21.06 2.23
C PRO A 32 11.17 -21.18 2.28
N VAL A 33 11.80 -21.26 1.10
CA VAL A 33 13.25 -21.46 0.99
C VAL A 33 13.98 -20.30 1.67
N PRO A 34 14.73 -20.56 2.76
CA PRO A 34 15.45 -19.51 3.45
C PRO A 34 16.59 -18.98 2.59
N PRO A 35 16.87 -17.66 2.62
CA PRO A 35 18.05 -17.10 1.98
C PRO A 35 19.35 -17.72 2.53
N GLU A 36 20.41 -17.75 1.71
CA GLU A 36 21.68 -18.38 2.08
C GLU A 36 22.26 -17.85 3.39
N ALA A 37 22.12 -16.54 3.66
CA ALA A 37 22.53 -15.93 4.91
C ALA A 37 21.84 -16.55 6.15
N VAL A 38 20.54 -16.88 6.03
CA VAL A 38 19.78 -17.56 7.10
C VAL A 38 20.28 -18.99 7.28
N LEU A 39 20.55 -19.71 6.19
CA LEU A 39 21.11 -21.07 6.26
C LEU A 39 22.49 -21.10 6.94
N ILE A 40 23.34 -20.11 6.65
CA ILE A 40 24.65 -19.97 7.28
C ILE A 40 24.49 -19.64 8.78
N ALA A 41 23.57 -18.75 9.13
CA ALA A 41 23.29 -18.39 10.52
C ALA A 41 22.67 -19.54 11.34
N ALA A 42 21.79 -20.34 10.72
CA ALA A 42 21.17 -21.50 11.35
C ALA A 42 22.20 -22.52 11.84
N ARG A 43 23.30 -22.71 11.08
CA ARG A 43 24.41 -23.59 11.46
C ARG A 43 25.18 -23.14 12.70
N THR A 44 25.12 -21.83 13.02
CA THR A 44 25.83 -21.27 14.19
C THR A 44 24.89 -20.98 15.36
N ALA A 45 23.58 -21.02 15.14
CA ALA A 45 22.54 -20.87 16.15
C ALA A 45 21.50 -22.01 16.03
N PRO A 46 21.80 -23.18 16.62
CA PRO A 46 20.85 -24.30 16.68
C PRO A 46 19.68 -24.00 17.62
N ASP A 47 18.54 -24.65 17.38
CA ASP A 47 17.28 -24.45 18.13
C ASP A 47 16.85 -22.98 18.23
N HIS A 48 17.04 -22.23 17.14
CA HIS A 48 16.89 -20.78 17.12
C HIS A 48 15.86 -20.30 16.09
N TRP A 49 15.23 -19.16 16.37
CA TRP A 49 14.27 -18.52 15.47
C TRP A 49 14.88 -17.37 14.68
N PHE A 50 14.70 -17.41 13.36
CA PHE A 50 15.15 -16.40 12.41
C PHE A 50 13.96 -15.69 11.78
N TYR A 51 13.86 -14.39 12.00
CA TYR A 51 12.73 -13.58 11.54
C TYR A 51 12.98 -13.02 10.15
N LEU A 52 11.96 -13.07 9.30
CA LEU A 52 11.94 -12.38 8.02
C LEU A 52 11.17 -11.06 8.16
N THR A 53 11.85 -9.94 8.01
CA THR A 53 11.24 -8.61 8.08
C THR A 53 10.80 -8.08 6.72
N ASP A 54 9.85 -7.16 6.71
CA ASP A 54 9.43 -6.41 5.53
C ASP A 54 10.61 -5.64 4.90
N PRO A 55 10.75 -5.59 3.57
CA PRO A 55 11.86 -4.92 2.90
C PRO A 55 11.91 -3.42 3.13
N SER A 56 10.78 -2.79 3.48
CA SER A 56 10.69 -1.36 3.77
C SER A 56 11.04 -1.03 5.22
N TRP A 57 11.13 -2.03 6.11
CA TRP A 57 11.46 -1.82 7.52
C TRP A 57 12.95 -1.47 7.69
N ARG A 58 13.23 -0.36 8.40
CA ARG A 58 14.59 0.16 8.66
C ARG A 58 14.84 0.46 10.14
N GLY A 59 13.98 0.00 11.03
CA GLY A 59 14.08 0.28 12.47
C GLY A 59 15.02 -0.67 13.20
N ALA A 60 15.23 -0.40 14.49
CA ALA A 60 16.05 -1.26 15.36
C ALA A 60 15.33 -2.58 15.68
N ASN A 61 16.12 -3.62 15.96
CA ASN A 61 15.62 -4.92 16.36
C ASN A 61 15.25 -4.97 17.86
N PRO A 62 14.20 -5.71 18.27
CA PRO A 62 13.34 -6.52 17.41
C PRO A 62 12.36 -5.68 16.59
N ALA A 63 12.15 -6.08 15.34
CA ALA A 63 11.12 -5.49 14.50
C ALA A 63 9.73 -5.67 15.13
N PRO A 64 8.83 -4.67 15.01
CA PRO A 64 7.45 -4.82 15.46
C PRO A 64 6.75 -5.92 14.66
N SER A 65 5.75 -6.57 15.25
CA SER A 65 5.08 -7.72 14.63
C SER A 65 4.44 -7.40 13.27
N TRP A 66 3.95 -6.19 13.05
CA TRP A 66 3.41 -5.81 11.74
C TRP A 66 4.47 -5.79 10.62
N ALA A 67 5.74 -5.66 10.96
CA ALA A 67 6.87 -5.60 10.03
C ALA A 67 7.56 -6.96 9.82
N VAL A 68 7.03 -8.04 10.39
CA VAL A 68 7.62 -9.38 10.30
C VAL A 68 6.69 -10.25 9.47
N LEU A 69 7.16 -10.80 8.36
CA LEU A 69 6.41 -11.70 7.50
C LEU A 69 6.18 -13.05 8.18
N GLY A 70 7.23 -13.57 8.82
CA GLY A 70 7.20 -14.83 9.56
C GLY A 70 8.59 -15.18 10.09
N ARG A 71 8.76 -16.42 10.54
CA ARG A 71 10.02 -16.88 11.12
C ARG A 71 10.31 -18.34 10.80
N TRP A 72 11.59 -18.63 10.56
CA TRP A 72 12.11 -19.99 10.45
C TRP A 72 12.66 -20.47 11.79
N ARG A 73 12.52 -21.77 12.10
CA ARG A 73 13.22 -22.40 13.23
C ARG A 73 14.33 -23.33 12.73
N SER A 74 15.52 -23.20 13.31
CA SER A 74 16.56 -24.23 13.19
C SER A 74 16.36 -25.34 14.23
N ASP A 75 16.85 -26.53 13.93
CA ASP A 75 16.97 -27.62 14.90
C ASP A 75 18.34 -27.64 15.58
N ALA A 76 18.60 -28.67 16.40
CA ALA A 76 19.87 -28.87 17.10
C ALA A 76 21.08 -29.07 16.16
N ALA A 77 20.85 -29.46 14.90
CA ALA A 77 21.88 -29.59 13.87
C ALA A 77 22.11 -28.29 13.08
N GLY A 78 21.27 -27.27 13.31
CA GLY A 78 21.29 -26.01 12.58
C GLY A 78 20.63 -26.09 11.20
N GLU A 79 19.77 -27.09 10.98
CA GLU A 79 18.95 -27.21 9.78
C GLU A 79 17.61 -26.50 9.98
N ILE A 80 17.09 -25.82 8.96
CA ILE A 80 15.77 -25.19 9.03
C ILE A 80 14.69 -26.26 8.90
N VAL A 81 13.88 -26.41 9.94
CA VAL A 81 12.89 -27.49 10.05
C VAL A 81 11.46 -26.99 10.15
N GLU A 82 11.25 -25.69 10.36
CA GLU A 82 9.92 -25.14 10.63
C GLU A 82 9.81 -23.71 10.11
N TRP A 83 8.61 -23.36 9.68
CA TRP A 83 8.21 -22.00 9.32
C TRP A 83 6.89 -21.65 10.01
N GLU A 84 6.85 -20.45 10.57
CA GLU A 84 5.65 -19.87 11.17
C GLU A 84 5.33 -18.55 10.48
N GLU A 85 4.17 -18.51 9.82
CA GLU A 85 3.62 -17.28 9.26
C GLU A 85 3.10 -16.37 10.38
N ASN A 86 3.28 -15.06 10.20
CA ASN A 86 2.78 -14.08 11.15
C ASN A 86 1.50 -13.42 10.63
N GLU A 87 0.36 -13.74 11.22
CA GLU A 87 -0.95 -13.15 10.87
C GLU A 87 -1.03 -11.63 11.09
N ALA A 88 -0.16 -11.09 11.97
CA ALA A 88 -0.09 -9.66 12.22
C ALA A 88 0.67 -8.90 11.12
N TYR A 89 1.33 -9.59 10.18
CA TYR A 89 2.09 -8.98 9.10
C TYR A 89 1.24 -8.02 8.26
N ARG A 90 1.81 -6.86 7.94
CA ARG A 90 1.23 -5.87 7.04
C ARG A 90 2.23 -5.59 5.92
N PRO A 91 2.03 -6.17 4.72
CA PRO A 91 3.01 -6.05 3.65
C PRO A 91 3.10 -4.62 3.14
N SER A 92 4.33 -4.15 2.95
CA SER A 92 4.59 -2.89 2.27
C SER A 92 4.35 -2.99 0.76
N PRO A 93 4.21 -1.84 0.06
CA PRO A 93 4.17 -1.81 -1.40
C PRO A 93 5.34 -2.54 -2.07
N GLU A 94 6.55 -2.44 -1.51
CA GLU A 94 7.75 -3.13 -2.01
C GLU A 94 7.62 -4.66 -1.85
N ALA A 95 7.11 -5.12 -0.71
CA ALA A 95 6.85 -6.55 -0.49
C ALA A 95 5.78 -7.11 -1.44
N LEU A 96 4.82 -6.27 -1.88
CA LEU A 96 3.81 -6.63 -2.89
C LEU A 96 4.34 -6.57 -4.33
N GLY A 97 5.59 -6.18 -4.54
CA GLY A 97 6.20 -6.06 -5.86
C GLY A 97 5.63 -4.93 -6.71
N TRP A 98 5.05 -3.90 -6.09
CA TRP A 98 4.53 -2.74 -6.81
C TRP A 98 5.70 -1.90 -7.37
N PRO A 99 5.56 -1.32 -8.58
CA PRO A 99 6.56 -0.39 -9.14
C PRO A 99 6.74 0.85 -8.24
N GLU A 100 7.68 1.74 -8.55
CA GLU A 100 7.75 3.03 -7.84
C GLU A 100 6.42 3.80 -8.03
N PRO A 101 5.90 4.50 -7.01
CA PRO A 101 4.76 5.40 -7.19
C PRO A 101 5.05 6.49 -8.23
N ALA A 102 4.02 6.82 -9.02
CA ALA A 102 4.13 7.84 -10.06
C ALA A 102 4.23 9.26 -9.45
N ASP A 103 3.50 9.51 -8.36
CA ASP A 103 3.43 10.80 -7.70
C ASP A 103 3.11 10.67 -6.19
N ALA A 104 2.97 11.82 -5.51
CA ALA A 104 2.68 11.87 -4.08
C ALA A 104 1.29 11.33 -3.71
N LEU A 105 0.30 11.46 -4.60
CA LEU A 105 -1.05 10.97 -4.38
C LEU A 105 -1.10 9.44 -4.57
N ASP A 106 -0.45 8.91 -5.60
CA ASP A 106 -0.24 7.46 -5.78
C ASP A 106 0.52 6.85 -4.58
N THR A 107 1.53 7.56 -4.07
CA THR A 107 2.22 7.17 -2.83
C THR A 107 1.24 7.07 -1.65
N ALA A 108 0.37 8.06 -1.46
CA ALA A 108 -0.60 8.07 -0.37
C ALA A 108 -1.66 6.98 -0.52
N ILE A 109 -2.18 6.76 -1.73
CA ILE A 109 -3.14 5.67 -2.04
C ILE A 109 -2.53 4.32 -1.66
N ARG A 110 -1.29 4.05 -2.10
CA ARG A 110 -0.60 2.79 -1.81
C ARG A 110 -0.34 2.59 -0.32
N ARG A 111 0.01 3.65 0.40
CA ARG A 111 0.18 3.61 1.87
C ARG A 111 -1.14 3.37 2.59
N ALA A 112 -2.22 4.02 2.18
CA ALA A 112 -3.55 3.80 2.74
C ALA A 112 -4.02 2.36 2.51
N ALA A 113 -3.86 1.83 1.30
CA ALA A 113 -4.26 0.47 0.95
C ALA A 113 -3.49 -0.63 1.70
N THR A 114 -2.23 -0.37 2.05
CA THR A 114 -1.39 -1.28 2.86
C THR A 114 -1.51 -1.04 4.37
N GLY A 115 -2.35 -0.09 4.81
CA GLY A 115 -2.49 0.29 6.22
C GLY A 115 -1.25 0.98 6.80
N SER A 116 -0.32 1.43 5.94
CA SER A 116 0.96 2.08 6.29
C SER A 116 0.87 3.61 6.34
N GLY A 117 -0.33 4.18 6.13
CA GLY A 117 -0.57 5.62 6.16
C GLY A 117 -2.03 5.96 6.48
N PRO A 118 -2.30 7.21 6.91
CA PRO A 118 -3.64 7.67 7.21
C PRO A 118 -4.47 7.77 5.93
N VAL A 119 -5.70 7.27 5.97
CA VAL A 119 -6.62 7.27 4.81
C VAL A 119 -7.04 8.70 4.44
N GLU A 120 -7.08 9.60 5.42
CA GLU A 120 -7.47 11.01 5.29
C GLU A 120 -6.40 11.86 4.58
N GLU A 121 -5.19 11.34 4.38
CA GLU A 121 -4.15 12.01 3.58
C GLU A 121 -4.51 12.03 2.10
N VAL A 122 -5.24 11.03 1.61
CA VAL A 122 -5.64 10.89 0.21
C VAL A 122 -6.57 12.03 -0.26
N PRO A 123 -7.73 12.31 0.36
CA PRO A 123 -8.59 13.41 -0.07
C PRO A 123 -7.92 14.79 0.05
N ARG A 124 -7.01 14.97 1.01
CA ARG A 124 -6.23 16.22 1.16
C ARG A 124 -5.24 16.44 0.02
N LEU A 125 -4.55 15.39 -0.42
CA LEU A 125 -3.66 15.47 -1.57
C LEU A 125 -4.45 15.64 -2.86
N LEU A 126 -5.58 14.93 -2.99
CA LEU A 126 -6.49 15.04 -4.12
C LEU A 126 -7.00 16.47 -4.32
N ALA A 127 -7.36 17.16 -3.24
CA ALA A 127 -7.79 18.57 -3.27
C ALA A 127 -6.74 19.53 -3.87
N ARG A 128 -5.47 19.14 -3.91
CA ARG A 128 -4.32 19.96 -4.35
C ARG A 128 -3.71 19.48 -5.67
N THR A 129 -4.24 18.41 -6.24
CA THR A 129 -3.67 17.77 -7.43
C THR A 129 -4.49 18.14 -8.64
N GLU A 130 -3.81 18.45 -9.76
CA GLU A 130 -4.48 18.58 -11.05
C GLU A 130 -4.94 17.19 -11.49
N LEU A 131 -6.23 17.09 -11.81
CA LEU A 131 -6.89 15.82 -12.08
C LEU A 131 -7.14 15.69 -13.58
N VAL A 132 -6.80 14.54 -14.14
CA VAL A 132 -7.27 14.15 -15.48
C VAL A 132 -8.58 13.38 -15.31
N VAL A 133 -9.64 13.91 -15.90
CA VAL A 133 -10.99 13.36 -15.82
C VAL A 133 -11.45 13.02 -17.23
N LEU A 134 -11.93 11.79 -17.42
CA LEU A 134 -12.54 11.38 -18.68
C LEU A 134 -13.89 12.09 -18.84
N LEU A 135 -14.21 12.49 -20.05
CA LEU A 135 -15.44 13.18 -20.40
C LEU A 135 -16.38 12.26 -21.18
N GLY A 136 -17.67 12.42 -20.91
CA GLY A 136 -18.75 11.86 -21.72
C GLY A 136 -18.99 12.69 -22.99
N PRO A 137 -19.92 12.24 -23.84
CA PRO A 137 -20.18 12.87 -25.14
C PRO A 137 -20.70 14.31 -25.06
N GLU A 138 -21.23 14.74 -23.91
CA GLU A 138 -21.71 16.12 -23.69
C GLU A 138 -20.71 16.99 -22.91
N GLY A 139 -19.51 16.46 -22.62
CA GLY A 139 -18.46 17.16 -21.86
C GLY A 139 -18.60 17.08 -20.34
N GLU A 140 -19.51 16.23 -19.85
CA GLU A 140 -19.70 15.89 -18.45
C GLU A 140 -18.66 14.87 -17.97
N PRO A 141 -18.30 14.83 -16.67
CA PRO A 141 -17.43 13.78 -16.14
C PRO A 141 -17.99 12.37 -16.42
N ALA A 142 -17.19 11.53 -17.07
CA ALA A 142 -17.56 10.18 -17.44
C ALA A 142 -17.66 9.27 -16.21
N VAL A 143 -18.66 8.40 -16.23
CA VAL A 143 -18.98 7.49 -15.14
C VAL A 143 -18.40 6.12 -15.46
N THR A 144 -17.76 5.54 -14.46
CA THR A 144 -17.28 4.17 -14.47
C THR A 144 -17.93 3.39 -13.33
N THR A 145 -17.71 2.08 -13.35
CA THR A 145 -18.12 1.18 -12.28
C THR A 145 -16.95 0.96 -11.34
N ALA A 146 -17.13 1.31 -10.06
CA ALA A 146 -16.18 0.98 -9.01
C ALA A 146 -16.11 -0.55 -8.78
N PRO A 147 -15.07 -1.08 -8.11
CA PRO A 147 -14.95 -2.52 -7.86
C PRO A 147 -16.12 -3.15 -7.07
N ASP A 148 -16.93 -2.34 -6.40
CA ASP A 148 -18.13 -2.71 -5.63
C ASP A 148 -19.44 -2.53 -6.42
N ASP A 149 -19.35 -2.39 -7.75
CA ASP A 149 -20.46 -2.10 -8.68
C ASP A 149 -21.14 -0.73 -8.51
N SER A 150 -20.63 0.13 -7.62
CA SER A 150 -21.16 1.48 -7.44
C SER A 150 -20.73 2.42 -8.59
N PRO A 151 -21.59 3.35 -9.05
CA PRO A 151 -21.21 4.31 -10.07
C PRO A 151 -20.27 5.37 -9.48
N ALA A 152 -19.13 5.56 -10.13
CA ALA A 152 -18.07 6.47 -9.69
C ALA A 152 -17.49 7.26 -10.87
N VAL A 153 -16.92 8.43 -10.61
CA VAL A 153 -16.15 9.16 -11.63
C VAL A 153 -14.70 8.68 -11.61
N ALA A 154 -14.17 8.31 -12.77
CA ALA A 154 -12.78 7.91 -12.90
C ALA A 154 -11.88 9.15 -12.86
N VAL A 155 -10.95 9.18 -11.91
CA VAL A 155 -10.03 10.29 -11.70
C VAL A 155 -8.60 9.77 -11.77
N PHE A 156 -7.79 10.45 -12.58
CA PHE A 156 -6.41 10.11 -12.82
C PHE A 156 -5.50 11.27 -12.39
N THR A 157 -4.35 10.96 -11.81
CA THR A 157 -3.38 11.96 -11.32
C THR A 157 -2.31 12.30 -12.36
N MET A 158 -2.24 11.49 -13.40
CA MET A 158 -1.47 11.71 -14.62
C MET A 158 -2.34 11.20 -15.77
N SER A 159 -2.23 11.80 -16.98
CA SER A 159 -2.82 11.18 -18.17
C SER A 159 -2.33 9.73 -18.21
N PRO A 160 -3.22 8.72 -18.18
CA PRO A 160 -2.76 7.35 -18.19
C PRO A 160 -1.92 7.16 -19.45
N ASP A 161 -0.63 6.92 -19.29
CA ASP A 161 0.16 6.29 -20.34
C ASP A 161 -0.26 4.81 -20.35
N LEU A 162 -1.48 4.58 -20.82
CA LEU A 162 -1.94 3.26 -21.18
C LEU A 162 -1.11 2.89 -22.39
N ALA A 163 -0.04 2.12 -22.19
CA ALA A 163 0.89 1.71 -23.23
C ALA A 163 0.18 1.38 -24.56
N GLY A 164 0.08 2.36 -25.46
CA GLY A 164 -0.55 2.25 -26.78
C GLY A 164 -2.07 2.45 -26.89
N VAL A 165 -2.78 2.91 -25.87
CA VAL A 165 -4.22 3.23 -25.94
C VAL A 165 -4.42 4.74 -25.84
N GLU A 166 -4.95 5.37 -26.89
CA GLU A 166 -5.43 6.75 -26.81
C GLU A 166 -6.53 6.84 -25.76
N LEU A 167 -6.39 7.78 -24.84
CA LEU A 167 -7.41 8.07 -23.86
C LEU A 167 -8.67 8.56 -24.57
N PRO A 168 -9.87 8.19 -24.08
CA PRO A 168 -11.09 8.91 -24.41
C PRO A 168 -10.92 10.41 -24.17
N ASP A 169 -11.84 11.21 -24.70
CA ASP A 169 -11.86 12.65 -24.46
C ASP A 169 -11.69 12.93 -22.95
N HIS A 170 -10.71 13.76 -22.62
CA HIS A 170 -10.33 14.02 -21.23
C HIS A 170 -9.92 15.47 -21.06
N GLU A 171 -10.10 15.96 -19.85
CA GLU A 171 -9.71 17.31 -19.47
C GLU A 171 -8.91 17.26 -18.16
N THR A 172 -7.90 18.13 -18.08
CA THR A 172 -7.21 18.39 -16.83
C THR A 172 -7.92 19.51 -16.09
N MET A 173 -8.32 19.28 -14.85
CA MET A 173 -9.05 20.26 -14.04
C MET A 173 -8.74 20.13 -12.56
N SER A 174 -9.00 21.18 -11.80
CA SER A 174 -8.86 21.16 -10.35
C SER A 174 -9.97 20.32 -9.69
N ALA A 175 -9.74 19.86 -8.46
CA ALA A 175 -10.77 19.21 -7.65
C ALA A 175 -12.04 20.07 -7.47
N SER A 176 -11.89 21.40 -7.35
CA SER A 176 -13.02 22.33 -7.23
C SER A 176 -13.83 22.41 -8.53
N ASP A 177 -13.16 22.43 -9.69
CA ASP A 177 -13.82 22.46 -10.99
C ASP A 177 -14.56 21.16 -11.25
N LEU A 178 -13.97 20.01 -10.91
CA LEU A 178 -14.62 18.71 -10.98
C LEU A 178 -15.91 18.71 -10.16
N LEU A 179 -15.85 19.13 -8.88
CA LEU A 179 -17.03 19.18 -8.02
C LEU A 179 -18.14 20.10 -8.53
N SER A 180 -17.78 21.16 -9.27
CA SER A 180 -18.74 22.10 -9.86
C SER A 180 -19.42 21.55 -11.12
N ARG A 181 -18.81 20.57 -11.78
CA ARG A 181 -19.33 19.91 -12.99
C ARG A 181 -20.06 18.59 -12.69
N LEU A 182 -19.93 18.06 -11.47
CA LEU A 182 -20.70 16.89 -11.06
C LEU A 182 -22.20 17.21 -11.04
N PRO A 183 -23.07 16.36 -11.61
CA PRO A 183 -24.51 16.55 -11.52
C PRO A 183 -24.97 16.57 -10.06
N ALA A 184 -25.92 17.44 -9.71
CA ALA A 184 -26.40 17.61 -8.34
C ALA A 184 -27.04 16.34 -7.74
N ASP A 185 -27.47 15.43 -8.61
CA ASP A 185 -28.14 14.16 -8.33
C ASP A 185 -27.23 12.94 -8.52
N ALA A 186 -25.96 13.12 -8.90
CA ALA A 186 -25.14 12.00 -9.34
C ALA A 186 -23.76 11.91 -8.67
N TYR A 187 -23.42 10.66 -8.33
CA TYR A 187 -22.11 10.12 -7.94
C TYR A 187 -21.53 10.70 -6.66
N GLN A 188 -21.56 9.90 -5.60
CA GLN A 188 -20.91 10.23 -4.32
C GLN A 188 -19.48 9.68 -4.24
N LEU A 189 -19.01 8.99 -5.28
CA LEU A 189 -17.76 8.24 -5.27
C LEU A 189 -16.86 8.66 -6.43
N LEU A 190 -15.58 8.82 -6.13
CA LEU A 190 -14.49 9.06 -7.06
C LEU A 190 -13.57 7.85 -7.03
N CYS A 191 -13.31 7.25 -8.19
CA CYS A 191 -12.40 6.12 -8.33
C CYS A 191 -11.02 6.63 -8.75
N LEU A 192 -10.07 6.59 -7.82
CA LEU A 192 -8.70 7.03 -8.03
C LEU A 192 -7.87 5.89 -8.62
N SER A 193 -7.10 6.22 -9.64
CA SER A 193 -6.07 5.35 -10.24
C SER A 193 -6.58 3.97 -10.70
N PRO A 194 -7.63 3.88 -11.54
CA PRO A 194 -8.22 2.60 -11.97
C PRO A 194 -7.30 1.75 -12.86
N THR A 195 -6.13 2.26 -13.27
CA THR A 195 -5.12 1.58 -14.08
C THR A 195 -3.84 1.26 -13.31
N ALA A 196 -3.76 1.65 -12.03
CA ALA A 196 -2.63 1.39 -11.17
C ALA A 196 -2.76 0.02 -10.47
N PRO A 197 -1.69 -0.50 -9.84
CA PRO A 197 -1.73 -1.75 -9.07
C PRO A 197 -2.76 -1.74 -7.93
N VAL A 198 -3.19 -0.55 -7.52
CA VAL A 198 -4.22 -0.32 -6.51
C VAL A 198 -5.10 0.85 -6.93
N SER A 199 -6.41 0.68 -6.77
CA SER A 199 -7.41 1.75 -6.89
C SER A 199 -8.04 2.04 -5.54
N MET A 200 -8.50 3.27 -5.36
CA MET A 200 -9.16 3.69 -4.12
C MET A 200 -10.42 4.48 -4.43
N ILE A 201 -11.47 4.25 -3.64
CA ILE A 201 -12.70 5.03 -3.70
C ILE A 201 -12.64 6.13 -2.65
N VAL A 202 -12.85 7.37 -3.09
CA VAL A 202 -12.96 8.55 -2.23
C VAL A 202 -14.37 9.13 -2.36
N THR A 203 -14.99 9.53 -1.25
CA THR A 203 -16.30 10.15 -1.36
C THR A 203 -16.18 11.62 -1.77
N VAL A 204 -17.18 12.11 -2.49
CA VAL A 204 -17.30 13.54 -2.84
C VAL A 204 -17.40 14.40 -1.57
N SER A 205 -17.96 13.86 -0.49
CA SER A 205 -18.04 14.54 0.81
C SER A 205 -16.67 14.73 1.45
N ASP A 206 -15.83 13.69 1.46
CA ASP A 206 -14.46 13.78 2.02
C ASP A 206 -13.61 14.77 1.23
N LEU A 207 -13.78 14.81 -0.10
CA LEU A 207 -13.09 15.79 -0.94
C LEU A 207 -13.57 17.22 -0.66
N ARG A 208 -14.88 17.44 -0.45
CA ARG A 208 -15.41 18.75 -0.06
C ARG A 208 -14.90 19.21 1.30
N GLU A 209 -14.83 18.31 2.28
CA GLU A 209 -14.27 18.61 3.60
C GLU A 209 -12.78 18.99 3.48
N ALA A 210 -12.01 18.22 2.72
CA ALA A 210 -10.60 18.52 2.46
C ALA A 210 -10.40 19.90 1.80
N LEU A 211 -11.24 20.28 0.82
CA LEU A 211 -11.20 21.61 0.19
C LEU A 211 -11.56 22.74 1.18
N GLY A 212 -12.55 22.50 2.06
CA GLY A 212 -12.91 23.47 3.10
C GLY A 212 -11.81 23.70 4.13
N ASP A 213 -11.10 22.64 4.53
CA ASP A 213 -9.93 22.71 5.41
C ASP A 213 -8.76 23.49 4.77
N GLU A 214 -8.59 23.37 3.45
CA GLU A 214 -7.57 24.10 2.69
C GLU A 214 -7.86 25.61 2.64
N ASP A 215 -9.09 25.99 2.31
CA ASP A 215 -9.52 27.40 2.29
C ASP A 215 -9.38 28.03 3.67
N ALA A 216 -9.69 27.29 4.74
CA ALA A 216 -9.51 27.75 6.12
C ALA A 216 -8.03 27.94 6.51
N ARG A 217 -7.10 27.22 5.87
CA ARG A 217 -5.65 27.27 6.14
C ARG A 217 -4.93 28.39 5.40
N VAL A 218 -5.55 29.02 4.40
CA VAL A 218 -5.05 30.23 3.73
C VAL A 218 -5.65 31.48 4.43
N PRO A 219 -5.04 32.01 5.51
CA PRO A 219 -5.50 33.29 6.03
C PRO A 219 -5.23 34.35 4.96
N THR A 220 -6.29 35.04 4.55
CA THR A 220 -6.25 36.21 3.68
C THR A 220 -5.12 37.13 4.15
N ARG A 221 -4.00 37.19 3.41
CA ARG A 221 -2.97 38.19 3.65
C ARG A 221 -3.54 39.52 3.15
N SER A 222 -4.25 40.21 4.04
CA SER A 222 -4.70 41.58 3.80
C SER A 222 -3.49 42.47 3.54
N ARG A 223 -3.42 43.08 2.36
CA ARG A 223 -2.74 44.35 2.17
C ARG A 223 -3.39 45.17 1.08
#